data_AF-A0A935EAC8-F1
#
_entry.id   AF-A0A935EAC8-F1
#
_cell.length_a   1.000
_cell.length_b   1.000
_cell.length_c   1.000
_cell.angle_alpha   90.00
_cell.angle_beta   90.00
_cell.angle_gamma   90.00
#
_symmetry.space_group_name_H-M   'P 1'
#
loop_
_entity.id
_entity.type
_entity.pdbx_description
1 polymer ?
#
loop_
_entity_poly.entity_id
_entity_poly.type
_entity_poly.pdbx_seq_one_letter_code
_entity_poly.pdbx_strand_id
1 'polypeptide(L)'
;MVTELSTEITDRAVARDAQQSVATALATRKETAVSQQNRLAQRIVRSMGSFRNAYPQETLELDDSIESAGEYRDLHERVATDDLPRFEQEFKDYLNQNTIRDIANLSAQLNKQETIIRDRVNTINVSLHGIDYNEGRYIRLVPDRTPNTEIREFREDLRACTDNVVGADSDQYSEERFLQVKRIVDRFKGREGSVDQDRSWTRRVTDVRQWFVFSASERWREDDREHENYTDSGGKSGGQKEKLAYTIRGSDDSTRYALNLFTRLGLQLLIVTPLQKIHVIEPHVTSVGFVDNLNGNYSRLQCLTVEEHRRRRQERA
;
A
#
# COMPACT_ATOMS: atom_id res chain seq x y z
N MET A 1 8.17 101.12 -15.80
CA MET A 1 7.97 100.49 -17.13
C MET A 1 8.85 99.26 -17.36
N VAL A 2 10.18 99.29 -17.21
CA VAL A 2 11.03 98.09 -17.45
C VAL A 2 10.85 96.99 -16.40
N THR A 3 10.61 97.35 -15.13
CA THR A 3 10.47 96.41 -14.01
C THR A 3 9.15 95.62 -14.01
N GLU A 4 8.03 96.23 -14.43
CA GLU A 4 6.71 95.58 -14.53
C GLU A 4 6.63 94.62 -15.73
N LEU A 5 7.20 94.99 -16.88
CA LEU A 5 7.29 94.09 -18.04
C LEU A 5 8.16 92.85 -17.74
N SER A 6 9.26 92.99 -16.99
CA SER A 6 10.06 91.84 -16.59
C SER A 6 9.35 90.93 -15.59
N THR A 7 8.51 91.46 -14.69
CA THR A 7 7.74 90.64 -13.75
C THR A 7 6.56 89.92 -14.42
N GLU A 8 5.82 90.57 -15.32
CA GLU A 8 4.77 89.92 -16.13
C GLU A 8 5.31 88.82 -17.06
N ILE A 9 6.49 89.02 -17.65
CA ILE A 9 7.15 88.00 -18.49
C ILE A 9 7.59 86.80 -17.64
N THR A 10 8.05 87.05 -16.40
CA THR A 10 8.46 85.98 -15.47
C THR A 10 7.26 85.16 -14.99
N ASP A 11 6.12 85.80 -14.70
CA ASP A 11 4.90 85.13 -14.23
C ASP A 11 4.26 84.26 -15.34
N ARG A 12 4.28 84.74 -16.60
CA ARG A 12 3.84 83.94 -17.76
C ARG A 12 4.78 82.78 -18.08
N ALA A 13 6.10 82.95 -17.88
CA ALA A 13 7.06 81.87 -18.07
C ALA A 13 6.88 80.77 -17.01
N VAL A 14 6.70 81.14 -15.75
CA VAL A 14 6.43 80.21 -14.64
C VAL A 14 5.10 79.48 -14.85
N ALA A 15 4.05 80.17 -15.27
CA ALA A 15 2.76 79.54 -15.59
C ALA A 15 2.87 78.54 -16.75
N ARG A 16 3.67 78.86 -17.77
CA ARG A 16 3.93 77.97 -18.92
C ARG A 16 4.73 76.74 -18.51
N ASP A 17 5.75 76.89 -17.67
CA ASP A 17 6.53 75.77 -17.14
C ASP A 17 5.69 74.87 -16.23
N ALA A 18 4.82 75.44 -15.40
CA ALA A 18 3.85 74.68 -14.59
C ALA A 18 2.86 73.92 -15.47
N GLN A 19 2.32 74.55 -16.52
CA GLN A 19 1.44 73.90 -17.50
C GLN A 19 2.15 72.77 -18.25
N GLN A 20 3.39 72.99 -18.68
CA GLN A 20 4.22 71.98 -19.36
C GLN A 20 4.49 70.80 -18.42
N SER A 21 4.85 71.07 -17.16
CA SER A 21 5.09 70.05 -16.13
C SER A 21 3.85 69.19 -15.85
N VAL A 22 2.68 69.81 -15.69
CA VAL A 22 1.41 69.09 -15.48
C VAL A 22 1.02 68.28 -16.71
N ALA A 23 1.19 68.82 -17.92
CA ALA A 23 0.92 68.11 -19.16
C ALA A 23 1.83 66.88 -19.32
N THR A 24 3.12 67.01 -19.01
CA THR A 24 4.07 65.88 -19.01
C THR A 24 3.68 64.84 -17.97
N ALA A 25 3.34 65.26 -16.74
CA ALA A 25 2.92 64.33 -15.69
C ALA A 25 1.64 63.54 -16.05
N LEU A 26 0.65 64.21 -16.65
CA LEU A 26 -0.57 63.56 -17.13
C LEU A 26 -0.28 62.61 -18.29
N ALA A 27 0.59 62.99 -19.22
CA ALA A 27 1.02 62.12 -20.32
C ALA A 27 1.73 60.86 -19.81
N THR A 28 2.68 61.00 -18.88
CA THR A 28 3.37 59.88 -18.25
C THR A 28 2.40 58.96 -17.50
N ARG A 29 1.43 59.51 -16.78
CA ARG A 29 0.44 58.72 -16.04
C ARG A 29 -0.51 57.97 -16.97
N LYS A 30 -0.92 58.59 -18.08
CA LYS A 30 -1.69 57.93 -19.15
C LYS A 30 -0.89 56.79 -19.77
N GLU A 31 0.36 57.03 -20.14
CA GLU A 31 1.24 56.01 -20.74
C GLU A 31 1.44 54.81 -19.81
N THR A 32 1.64 55.08 -18.52
CA THR A 32 1.78 54.04 -17.48
C THR A 32 0.49 53.22 -17.34
N ALA A 33 -0.66 53.88 -17.31
CA ALA A 33 -1.96 53.22 -17.21
C ALA A 33 -2.25 52.35 -18.45
N VAL A 34 -1.98 52.86 -19.65
CA VAL A 34 -2.14 52.11 -20.91
C VAL A 34 -1.21 50.90 -20.94
N SER A 35 0.06 51.07 -20.55
CA SER A 35 1.02 49.96 -20.45
C SER A 35 0.56 48.89 -19.46
N GLN A 36 0.01 49.28 -18.31
CA GLN A 36 -0.53 48.35 -17.33
C GLN A 36 -1.78 47.62 -17.85
N GLN A 37 -2.69 48.35 -18.50
CA GLN A 37 -3.89 47.79 -19.12
C GLN A 37 -3.52 46.72 -20.17
N ASN A 38 -2.57 47.04 -21.06
CA ASN A 38 -2.11 46.11 -22.09
C ASN A 38 -1.48 44.84 -21.48
N ARG A 39 -0.68 44.99 -20.42
CA ARG A 39 -0.10 43.84 -19.71
C ARG A 39 -1.17 42.94 -19.09
N LEU A 40 -2.19 43.53 -18.47
CA LEU A 40 -3.30 42.78 -17.88
C LEU A 40 -4.14 42.09 -18.95
N ALA A 41 -4.49 42.79 -20.02
CA ALA A 41 -5.24 42.22 -21.15
C ALA A 41 -4.51 41.01 -21.75
N GLN A 42 -3.21 41.13 -22.02
CA GLN A 42 -2.40 39.99 -22.52
C GLN A 42 -2.33 38.82 -21.55
N ARG A 43 -2.40 39.06 -20.24
CA ARG A 43 -2.43 37.99 -19.23
C ARG A 43 -3.80 37.30 -19.21
N ILE A 44 -4.89 38.06 -19.30
CA ILE A 44 -6.26 37.55 -19.37
C ILE A 44 -6.46 36.69 -20.62
N VAL A 45 -6.09 37.20 -21.80
CA VAL A 45 -6.14 36.47 -23.09
C VAL A 45 -5.37 35.14 -23.00
N ARG A 46 -4.16 35.13 -22.43
CA ARG A 46 -3.38 33.90 -22.25
C ARG A 46 -4.05 32.88 -21.32
N SER A 47 -4.67 33.35 -20.24
CA SER A 47 -5.41 32.49 -19.32
C SER A 47 -6.66 31.90 -19.98
N MET A 48 -7.42 32.69 -20.73
CA MET A 48 -8.59 32.23 -21.50
C MET A 48 -8.17 31.22 -22.57
N GLY A 49 -7.11 31.50 -23.33
CA GLY A 49 -6.57 30.56 -24.31
C GLY A 49 -6.09 29.23 -23.70
N SER A 50 -5.47 29.28 -22.52
CA SER A 50 -5.05 28.07 -21.79
C SER A 50 -6.23 27.24 -21.29
N PHE A 51 -7.28 27.90 -20.78
CA PHE A 51 -8.52 27.23 -20.36
C PHE A 51 -9.22 26.57 -21.55
N ARG A 52 -9.37 27.29 -22.67
CA ARG A 52 -9.97 26.81 -23.91
C ARG A 52 -9.25 25.57 -24.47
N ASN A 53 -7.92 25.54 -24.39
CA ASN A 53 -7.13 24.38 -24.80
C ASN A 53 -7.31 23.17 -23.87
N ALA A 54 -7.52 23.40 -22.58
CA ALA A 54 -7.74 22.32 -21.61
C ALA A 54 -9.18 21.75 -21.70
N TYR A 55 -10.17 22.57 -22.05
CA TYR A 55 -11.59 22.22 -22.04
C TYR A 55 -12.31 22.57 -23.36
N PRO A 56 -11.87 22.05 -24.51
CA PRO A 56 -12.34 22.48 -25.82
C PRO A 56 -13.84 22.26 -26.08
N GLN A 57 -14.46 21.27 -25.41
CA GLN A 57 -15.90 20.98 -25.54
C GLN A 57 -16.76 22.01 -24.80
N GLU A 58 -16.29 22.54 -23.67
CA GLU A 58 -17.02 23.50 -22.83
C GLU A 58 -16.88 24.94 -23.35
N THR A 59 -15.94 25.17 -24.27
CA THR A 59 -15.59 26.49 -24.82
C THR A 59 -15.81 26.60 -26.32
N LEU A 60 -16.76 25.83 -26.88
CA LEU A 60 -17.05 25.81 -28.31
C LEU A 60 -17.47 27.18 -28.85
N GLU A 61 -18.25 27.92 -28.07
CA GLU A 61 -18.80 29.24 -28.42
C GLU A 61 -17.98 30.41 -27.88
N LEU A 62 -16.93 30.12 -27.09
CA LEU A 62 -16.07 31.10 -26.44
C LEU A 62 -14.77 31.29 -27.24
N ASP A 63 -14.42 32.54 -27.55
CA ASP A 63 -13.09 32.90 -28.04
C ASP A 63 -12.15 33.31 -26.89
N ASP A 64 -10.91 33.68 -27.18
CA ASP A 64 -9.92 34.14 -26.18
C ASP A 64 -9.66 35.65 -26.25
N SER A 65 -10.54 36.42 -26.88
CA SER A 65 -10.47 37.87 -26.97
C SER A 65 -10.77 38.53 -25.62
N ILE A 66 -10.29 39.77 -25.42
CA ILE A 66 -10.51 40.47 -24.15
C ILE A 66 -11.98 40.88 -23.98
N GLU A 67 -12.68 41.04 -25.09
CA GLU A 67 -14.10 41.33 -25.19
C GLU A 67 -14.96 40.20 -24.57
N SER A 68 -14.54 38.95 -24.77
CA SER A 68 -15.21 37.76 -24.22
C SER A 68 -14.97 37.55 -22.72
N ALA A 69 -14.17 38.40 -22.06
CA ALA A 69 -13.88 38.24 -20.63
C ALA A 69 -15.14 38.28 -19.73
N GLY A 70 -16.25 38.86 -20.19
CA GLY A 70 -17.54 38.78 -19.51
C GLY A 70 -18.08 37.36 -19.48
N GLU A 71 -18.09 36.69 -20.63
CA GLU A 71 -18.64 35.34 -20.81
C GLU A 71 -17.87 34.30 -19.99
N TYR A 72 -16.54 34.46 -19.83
CA TYR A 72 -15.76 33.60 -18.92
C TYR A 72 -16.10 33.82 -17.44
N ARG A 73 -16.48 35.04 -17.03
CA ARG A 73 -16.95 35.29 -15.65
C ARG A 73 -18.30 34.65 -15.43
N ASP A 74 -19.20 34.74 -16.40
CA ASP A 74 -20.52 34.10 -16.34
C ASP A 74 -20.38 32.57 -16.29
N LEU A 75 -19.47 32.00 -17.09
CA LEU A 75 -19.14 30.58 -17.04
C LEU A 75 -18.58 30.19 -15.66
N HIS A 76 -17.65 30.98 -15.12
CA HIS A 76 -17.09 30.74 -13.78
C HIS A 76 -18.18 30.80 -12.70
N GLU A 77 -19.06 31.80 -12.76
CA GLU A 77 -20.18 31.93 -11.82
C GLU A 77 -21.10 30.72 -11.90
N ARG A 78 -21.52 30.32 -13.11
CA ARG A 78 -22.35 29.13 -13.33
C ARG A 78 -21.71 27.86 -12.78
N VAL A 79 -20.42 27.63 -13.06
CA VAL A 79 -19.70 26.46 -12.53
C VAL A 79 -19.62 26.51 -11.00
N ALA A 80 -19.32 27.68 -10.42
CA ALA A 80 -19.17 27.85 -8.99
C ALA A 80 -20.49 27.73 -8.21
N THR A 81 -21.62 28.12 -8.81
CA THR A 81 -22.92 28.16 -8.11
C THR A 81 -23.84 27.01 -8.44
N ASP A 82 -23.95 26.60 -9.70
CA ASP A 82 -25.03 25.69 -10.12
C ASP A 82 -24.62 24.23 -9.95
N ASP A 83 -23.41 23.87 -10.40
CA ASP A 83 -23.04 22.47 -10.53
C ASP A 83 -22.00 22.00 -9.52
N LEU A 84 -21.00 22.82 -9.20
CA LEU A 84 -19.93 22.41 -8.29
C LEU A 84 -20.43 22.04 -6.89
N PRO A 85 -21.36 22.79 -6.25
CA PRO A 85 -21.86 22.42 -4.93
C PRO A 85 -22.63 21.08 -4.94
N ARG A 86 -23.42 20.83 -6.00
CA ARG A 86 -24.13 19.57 -6.17
C ARG A 86 -23.16 18.41 -6.39
N PHE A 87 -22.18 18.56 -7.28
CA PHE A 87 -21.17 17.53 -7.53
C PHE A 87 -20.29 17.25 -6.31
N GLU A 88 -19.94 18.29 -5.54
CA GLU A 88 -19.21 18.13 -4.29
C GLU A 88 -20.05 17.33 -3.28
N GLN A 89 -21.35 17.62 -3.17
CA GLN A 89 -22.25 16.89 -2.29
C GLN A 89 -22.46 15.44 -2.75
N GLU A 90 -22.73 15.20 -4.04
CA GLU A 90 -22.86 13.85 -4.60
C GLU A 90 -21.58 13.05 -4.42
N PHE A 91 -20.41 13.68 -4.64
CA PHE A 91 -19.12 13.04 -4.41
C PHE A 91 -18.92 12.67 -2.94
N LYS A 92 -19.25 13.58 -2.01
CA LYS A 92 -19.24 13.29 -0.57
C LYS A 92 -20.15 12.12 -0.23
N ASP A 93 -21.38 12.11 -0.75
CA ASP A 93 -22.34 11.03 -0.49
C ASP A 93 -21.85 9.67 -1.03
N TYR A 94 -21.34 9.62 -2.27
CA TYR A 94 -20.75 8.41 -2.85
C TYR A 94 -19.58 7.87 -2.02
N LEU A 95 -18.70 8.77 -1.58
CA LEU A 95 -17.53 8.42 -0.79
C LEU A 95 -17.92 7.87 0.60
N ASN A 96 -18.88 8.55 1.22
CA ASN A 96 -19.34 8.29 2.57
C ASN A 96 -20.16 7.00 2.66
N GLN A 97 -21.00 6.72 1.66
CA GLN A 97 -21.92 5.58 1.69
C GLN A 97 -21.30 4.26 1.21
N ASN A 98 -20.42 4.30 0.20
CA ASN A 98 -19.95 3.07 -0.47
C ASN A 98 -18.47 2.76 -0.21
N THR A 99 -17.55 3.65 -0.57
CA THR A 99 -16.12 3.29 -0.62
C THR A 99 -15.51 3.03 0.76
N ILE A 100 -15.79 3.86 1.76
CA ILE A 100 -15.23 3.67 3.12
C ILE A 100 -15.80 2.41 3.75
N ARG A 101 -17.11 2.17 3.57
CA ARG A 101 -17.76 0.94 4.03
C ARG A 101 -17.13 -0.30 3.40
N ASP A 102 -16.80 -0.24 2.12
CA ASP A 102 -16.11 -1.34 1.42
C ASP A 102 -14.71 -1.59 1.96
N ILE A 103 -13.94 -0.53 2.25
CA ILE A 103 -12.62 -0.67 2.91
C ILE A 103 -12.76 -1.23 4.33
N ALA A 104 -13.76 -0.80 5.09
CA ALA A 104 -14.06 -1.34 6.41
C ALA A 104 -14.43 -2.83 6.35
N ASN A 105 -15.26 -3.21 5.37
CA ASN A 105 -15.60 -4.60 5.10
C ASN A 105 -14.37 -5.43 4.72
N LEU A 106 -13.50 -4.91 3.85
CA LEU A 106 -12.24 -5.56 3.48
C LEU A 106 -11.35 -5.79 4.71
N SER A 107 -11.13 -4.75 5.52
CA SER A 107 -10.39 -4.83 6.78
C SER A 107 -10.96 -5.91 7.70
N ALA A 108 -12.28 -5.93 7.88
CA ALA A 108 -12.97 -6.94 8.68
C ALA A 108 -12.76 -8.37 8.15
N GLN A 109 -12.83 -8.58 6.83
CA GLN A 109 -12.59 -9.90 6.22
C GLN A 109 -11.14 -10.37 6.41
N LEU A 110 -10.16 -9.48 6.23
CA LEU A 110 -8.75 -9.83 6.43
C LEU A 110 -8.45 -10.18 7.90
N ASN A 111 -8.97 -9.40 8.84
CA ASN A 111 -8.84 -9.67 10.29
C ASN A 111 -9.53 -10.99 10.69
N LYS A 112 -10.67 -11.32 10.06
CA LYS A 112 -11.32 -12.62 10.23
C LYS A 112 -10.41 -13.77 9.79
N GLN A 113 -9.75 -13.66 8.64
CA GLN A 113 -8.79 -14.68 8.18
C GLN A 113 -7.56 -14.76 9.10
N GLU A 114 -7.08 -13.64 9.65
CA GLU A 114 -5.99 -13.62 10.62
C GLU A 114 -6.38 -14.46 11.85
N THR A 115 -7.60 -14.27 12.35
CA THR A 115 -8.15 -15.00 13.49
C THR A 115 -8.25 -16.49 13.20
N ILE A 116 -8.79 -16.87 12.04
CA ILE A 116 -8.90 -18.28 11.61
C ILE A 116 -7.52 -18.96 11.59
N ILE A 117 -6.49 -18.28 11.10
CA ILE A 117 -5.12 -18.83 11.10
C ILE A 117 -4.62 -19.03 12.53
N ARG A 118 -4.80 -18.04 13.42
CA ARG A 118 -4.42 -18.16 14.84
C ARG A 118 -5.14 -19.32 15.53
N ASP A 119 -6.44 -19.48 15.31
CA ASP A 119 -7.23 -20.56 15.92
C ASP A 119 -6.81 -21.94 15.41
N ARG A 120 -6.50 -22.04 14.11
CA ARG A 120 -5.92 -23.27 13.55
C ARG A 120 -4.59 -23.58 14.21
N VAL A 121 -3.68 -22.61 14.34
CA VAL A 121 -2.37 -22.77 15.02
C VAL A 121 -2.55 -23.21 16.48
N ASN A 122 -3.51 -22.61 17.19
CA ASN A 122 -3.84 -23.00 18.56
C ASN A 122 -4.32 -24.45 18.63
N THR A 123 -5.15 -24.88 17.68
CA THR A 123 -5.59 -26.28 17.57
C THR A 123 -4.40 -27.22 17.38
N ILE A 124 -3.42 -26.84 16.54
CA ILE A 124 -2.17 -27.62 16.38
C ILE A 124 -1.42 -27.70 17.70
N ASN A 125 -1.26 -26.57 18.39
CA ASN A 125 -0.50 -26.49 19.64
C ASN A 125 -1.13 -27.32 20.76
N VAL A 126 -2.45 -27.40 20.85
CA VAL A 126 -3.15 -28.29 21.80
C VAL A 126 -2.73 -29.74 21.57
N SER A 127 -2.69 -30.18 20.31
CA SER A 127 -2.27 -31.53 19.97
C SER A 127 -0.75 -31.75 20.13
N LEU A 128 0.08 -30.77 19.77
CA LEU A 128 1.54 -30.84 19.94
C LEU A 128 1.96 -30.88 21.41
N HIS A 129 1.20 -30.23 22.29
CA HIS A 129 1.45 -30.31 23.73
C HIS A 129 1.43 -31.78 24.19
N GLY A 130 0.54 -32.64 23.70
CA GLY A 130 0.50 -34.05 24.10
C GLY A 130 1.69 -34.91 23.64
N ILE A 131 2.57 -34.38 22.80
CA ILE A 131 3.70 -35.12 22.23
C ILE A 131 4.98 -34.72 22.95
N ASP A 132 5.72 -35.69 23.46
CA ASP A 132 7.07 -35.43 23.95
C ASP A 132 8.01 -35.26 22.76
N TYR A 133 8.64 -34.09 22.71
CA TYR A 133 9.74 -33.79 21.79
C TYR A 133 11.07 -34.26 22.37
N ASN A 134 11.27 -33.96 23.66
CA ASN A 134 12.28 -34.54 24.54
C ASN A 134 11.63 -34.86 25.88
N GLU A 135 12.31 -35.60 26.75
CA GLU A 135 11.81 -35.89 28.09
C GLU A 135 11.42 -34.59 28.83
N GLY A 136 10.15 -34.49 29.24
CA GLY A 136 9.59 -33.32 29.92
C GLY A 136 9.39 -32.06 29.06
N ARG A 137 9.63 -32.12 27.74
CA ARG A 137 9.59 -30.94 26.84
C ARG A 137 8.71 -31.17 25.61
N TYR A 138 8.03 -30.12 25.20
CA TYR A 138 7.11 -30.13 24.05
C TYR A 138 7.41 -28.96 23.10
N ILE A 139 6.92 -29.06 21.86
CA ILE A 139 7.05 -27.99 20.85
C ILE A 139 5.75 -27.21 20.75
N ARG A 140 5.89 -25.88 20.67
CA ARG A 140 4.81 -24.94 20.37
C ARG A 140 5.12 -24.16 19.11
N LEU A 141 4.21 -24.15 18.15
CA LEU A 141 4.25 -23.24 17.01
C LEU A 141 3.81 -21.85 17.44
N VAL A 142 4.64 -20.85 17.14
CA VAL A 142 4.40 -19.45 17.51
C VAL A 142 4.18 -18.64 16.22
N PRO A 143 2.97 -18.06 16.03
CA PRO A 143 2.66 -17.21 14.90
C PRO A 143 3.04 -15.75 15.21
N ASP A 144 4.28 -15.38 14.90
CA ASP A 144 4.80 -14.03 15.05
C ASP A 144 4.34 -13.09 13.93
N ARG A 145 4.35 -11.79 14.19
CA ARG A 145 4.02 -10.78 13.17
C ARG A 145 5.14 -10.69 12.13
N THR A 146 4.77 -10.56 10.87
CA THR A 146 5.74 -10.37 9.78
C THR A 146 6.59 -9.10 9.97
N PRO A 147 7.91 -9.16 9.70
CA PRO A 147 8.77 -7.97 9.69
C PRO A 147 8.59 -7.15 8.40
N ASN A 148 7.83 -7.65 7.41
CA ASN A 148 7.62 -6.97 6.14
C ASN A 148 6.94 -5.61 6.35
N THR A 149 7.63 -4.52 5.98
CA THR A 149 7.18 -3.15 6.19
C THR A 149 5.92 -2.83 5.40
N GLU A 150 5.82 -3.27 4.15
CA GLU A 150 4.65 -2.99 3.30
C GLU A 150 3.37 -3.59 3.86
N ILE A 151 3.44 -4.78 4.47
CA ILE A 151 2.29 -5.42 5.11
C ILE A 151 1.92 -4.64 6.38
N ARG A 152 2.90 -4.21 7.17
CA ARG A 152 2.66 -3.42 8.38
C ARG A 152 2.01 -2.07 8.07
N GLU A 153 2.58 -1.33 7.13
CA GLU A 153 2.06 -0.03 6.66
C GLU A 153 0.64 -0.19 6.12
N PHE A 154 0.38 -1.20 5.29
CA PHE A 154 -0.97 -1.45 4.78
C PHE A 154 -1.99 -1.71 5.90
N ARG A 155 -1.62 -2.47 6.93
CA ARG A 155 -2.50 -2.75 8.07
C ARG A 155 -2.76 -1.49 8.90
N GLU A 156 -1.74 -0.65 9.09
CA GLU A 156 -1.87 0.65 9.76
C GLU A 156 -2.78 1.60 8.96
N ASP A 157 -2.62 1.67 7.64
CA ASP A 157 -3.47 2.44 6.74
C ASP A 157 -4.94 1.98 6.80
N LEU A 158 -5.19 0.66 6.73
CA LEU A 158 -6.55 0.11 6.85
C LEU A 158 -7.19 0.42 8.21
N ARG A 159 -6.40 0.36 9.29
CA ARG A 159 -6.88 0.69 10.63
C ARG A 159 -7.21 2.17 10.76
N ALA A 160 -6.33 3.04 10.27
CA ALA A 160 -6.57 4.49 10.26
C ALA A 160 -7.85 4.86 9.49
N CYS A 161 -8.13 4.15 8.39
CA CYS A 161 -9.37 4.33 7.63
C CYS A 161 -10.63 3.82 8.36
N THR A 162 -10.51 2.93 9.35
CA THR A 162 -11.65 2.22 9.97
C THR A 162 -11.95 2.62 11.42
N ASP A 163 -10.96 3.11 12.18
CA ASP A 163 -11.07 3.41 13.61
C ASP A 163 -12.19 4.40 13.99
N ASN A 164 -12.66 5.24 13.05
CA ASN A 164 -13.66 6.28 13.31
C ASN A 164 -15.03 6.07 12.61
N VAL A 165 -15.25 4.94 11.95
CA VAL A 165 -16.55 4.62 11.31
C VAL A 165 -17.62 4.23 12.36
N VAL A 166 -17.20 3.93 13.59
CA VAL A 166 -18.07 3.43 14.68
C VAL A 166 -18.51 4.54 15.65
N GLY A 167 -18.09 5.81 15.43
CA GLY A 167 -18.47 6.97 16.25
C GLY A 167 -19.67 7.72 15.67
N ALA A 168 -20.72 7.91 16.48
CA ALA A 168 -22.04 8.42 16.09
C ALA A 168 -22.13 9.94 15.82
N ASP A 169 -21.13 10.55 15.16
CA ASP A 169 -21.23 11.90 14.62
C ASP A 169 -20.82 11.89 13.14
N SER A 170 -21.84 11.89 12.28
CA SER A 170 -21.77 11.70 10.83
C SER A 170 -21.17 12.88 10.04
N ASP A 171 -20.62 13.89 10.71
CA ASP A 171 -20.07 15.10 10.05
C ASP A 171 -18.55 15.23 10.13
N GLN A 172 -17.83 14.29 10.76
CA GLN A 172 -16.35 14.27 10.71
C GLN A 172 -15.82 13.45 9.53
N TYR A 173 -16.21 13.84 8.32
CA TYR A 173 -15.55 13.43 7.09
C TYR A 173 -14.47 14.45 6.74
N SER A 174 -13.22 14.16 7.10
CA SER A 174 -12.08 14.99 6.71
C SER A 174 -11.57 14.61 5.32
N GLU A 175 -11.21 15.60 4.51
CA GLU A 175 -10.48 15.43 3.24
C GLU A 175 -9.26 14.50 3.41
N GLU A 176 -8.63 14.52 4.58
CA GLU A 176 -7.53 13.64 4.94
C GLU A 176 -7.88 12.15 4.82
N ARG A 177 -9.10 11.73 5.23
CA ARG A 177 -9.55 10.33 5.09
C ARG A 177 -9.75 9.95 3.63
N PHE A 178 -10.27 10.87 2.83
CA PHE A 178 -10.38 10.66 1.40
C PHE A 178 -9.00 10.38 0.79
N LEU A 179 -8.01 11.21 1.13
CA LEU A 179 -6.65 11.01 0.64
C LEU A 179 -6.06 9.67 1.10
N GLN A 180 -6.34 9.24 2.34
CA GLN A 180 -5.93 7.92 2.83
C GLN A 180 -6.54 6.77 2.02
N VAL A 181 -7.86 6.74 1.85
CA VAL A 181 -8.56 5.70 1.08
C VAL A 181 -8.14 5.71 -0.38
N LYS A 182 -8.03 6.90 -0.97
CA LYS A 182 -7.57 7.08 -2.35
C LYS A 182 -6.20 6.47 -2.56
N ARG A 183 -5.24 6.67 -1.64
CA ARG A 183 -3.91 6.05 -1.74
C ARG A 183 -3.97 4.53 -1.84
N ILE A 184 -4.81 3.89 -1.03
CA ILE A 184 -4.97 2.43 -1.05
C ILE A 184 -5.61 1.99 -2.38
N VAL A 185 -6.70 2.64 -2.79
CA VAL A 185 -7.45 2.29 -4.01
C VAL A 185 -6.62 2.52 -5.26
N ASP A 186 -5.89 3.64 -5.36
CA ASP A 186 -5.01 3.94 -6.50
C ASP A 186 -3.91 2.89 -6.62
N ARG A 187 -3.36 2.44 -5.48
CA ARG A 187 -2.37 1.36 -5.47
C ARG A 187 -2.97 0.01 -5.85
N PHE A 188 -4.20 -0.30 -5.46
CA PHE A 188 -4.90 -1.51 -5.92
C PHE A 188 -5.22 -1.49 -7.43
N LYS A 189 -5.58 -0.32 -7.98
CA LYS A 189 -5.78 -0.14 -9.42
C LYS A 189 -4.47 -0.27 -10.21
N GLY A 190 -3.35 0.06 -9.57
CA GLY A 190 -2.04 0.11 -10.17
C GLY A 190 -1.74 1.50 -10.71
N ARG A 191 -0.79 2.19 -10.08
CA ARG A 191 -0.42 3.56 -10.46
C ARG A 191 0.35 3.55 -11.79
N GLU A 192 0.18 4.62 -12.57
CA GLU A 192 0.93 4.79 -13.83
C GLU A 192 2.45 4.71 -13.58
N GLY A 193 3.13 3.90 -14.39
CA GLY A 193 4.57 3.63 -14.23
C GLY A 193 4.94 2.65 -13.12
N SER A 194 3.99 2.11 -12.34
CA SER A 194 4.25 1.17 -11.23
C SER A 194 3.31 -0.04 -11.18
N VAL A 195 2.58 -0.33 -12.26
CA VAL A 195 1.52 -1.35 -12.32
C VAL A 195 1.97 -2.74 -11.82
N ASP A 196 3.13 -3.23 -12.26
CA ASP A 196 3.61 -4.57 -11.85
C ASP A 196 4.03 -4.62 -10.38
N GLN A 197 4.66 -3.55 -9.88
CA GLN A 197 5.02 -3.42 -8.48
C GLN A 197 3.78 -3.39 -7.60
N ASP A 198 2.78 -2.60 -7.98
CA ASP A 198 1.51 -2.45 -7.26
C ASP A 198 0.68 -3.75 -7.30
N ARG A 199 0.73 -4.51 -8.40
CA ARG A 199 0.11 -5.85 -8.47
C ARG A 199 0.79 -6.84 -7.52
N SER A 200 2.12 -6.85 -7.48
CA SER A 200 2.89 -7.70 -6.55
C SER A 200 2.62 -7.33 -5.10
N TRP A 201 2.61 -6.03 -4.80
CA TRP A 201 2.23 -5.47 -3.50
C TRP A 201 0.82 -5.90 -3.11
N THR A 202 -0.17 -5.73 -3.99
CA THR A 202 -1.57 -6.09 -3.72
C THR A 202 -1.69 -7.56 -3.32
N ARG A 203 -1.08 -8.47 -4.08
CA ARG A 203 -1.08 -9.90 -3.76
C ARG A 203 -0.43 -10.19 -2.41
N ARG A 204 0.67 -9.51 -2.08
CA ARG A 204 1.41 -9.66 -0.83
C ARG A 204 0.60 -9.20 0.37
N VAL A 205 0.04 -7.99 0.31
CA VAL A 205 -0.66 -7.41 1.48
C VAL A 205 -2.05 -7.99 1.70
N THR A 206 -2.71 -8.50 0.65
CA THR A 206 -4.02 -9.16 0.77
C THR A 206 -3.91 -10.65 1.15
N ASP A 207 -2.74 -11.27 1.01
CA ASP A 207 -2.49 -12.62 1.47
C ASP A 207 -2.16 -12.64 2.97
N VAL A 208 -3.19 -12.90 3.79
CA VAL A 208 -3.07 -12.93 5.26
C VAL A 208 -2.07 -13.96 5.77
N ARG A 209 -1.72 -14.98 4.97
CA ARG A 209 -0.66 -15.94 5.34
C ARG A 209 0.70 -15.26 5.46
N GLN A 210 0.95 -14.22 4.66
CA GLN A 210 2.19 -13.45 4.69
C GLN A 210 2.27 -12.46 5.86
N TRP A 211 1.17 -12.31 6.62
CA TRP A 211 1.14 -11.48 7.83
C TRP A 211 1.83 -12.14 9.02
N PHE A 212 2.13 -13.43 8.88
CA PHE A 212 2.76 -14.24 9.91
C PHE A 212 4.16 -14.68 9.48
N VAL A 213 5.03 -14.79 10.47
CA VAL A 213 6.21 -15.64 10.43
C VAL A 213 6.04 -16.69 11.51
N PHE A 214 6.30 -17.95 11.19
CA PHE A 214 6.14 -19.04 12.14
C PHE A 214 7.49 -19.44 12.71
N SER A 215 7.56 -19.51 14.04
CA SER A 215 8.70 -20.05 14.78
C SER A 215 8.25 -21.26 15.61
N ALA A 216 9.20 -22.10 16.02
CA ALA A 216 8.93 -23.23 16.91
C ALA A 216 9.67 -23.01 18.24
N SER A 217 8.93 -22.91 19.34
CA SER A 217 9.45 -22.77 20.71
C SER A 217 9.40 -24.13 21.39
N GLU A 218 10.56 -24.66 21.79
CA GLU A 218 10.67 -25.79 22.72
C GLU A 218 10.47 -25.28 24.13
N ARG A 219 9.55 -25.91 24.87
CA ARG A 219 9.11 -25.46 26.19
C ARG A 219 9.04 -26.61 27.18
N TRP A 220 9.34 -26.30 28.44
CA TRP A 220 9.14 -27.23 29.54
C TRP A 220 7.67 -27.44 29.81
N ARG A 221 7.26 -28.71 29.97
CA ARG A 221 5.86 -29.06 30.23
C ARG A 221 5.40 -28.63 31.64
N GLU A 222 6.31 -28.60 32.61
CA GLU A 222 5.98 -28.32 34.01
C GLU A 222 5.57 -26.85 34.26
N ASP A 223 6.20 -25.90 33.59
CA ASP A 223 6.07 -24.47 33.90
C ASP A 223 5.90 -23.59 32.64
N ASP A 224 5.78 -24.20 31.47
CA ASP A 224 5.71 -23.55 30.17
C ASP A 224 6.90 -22.61 29.89
N ARG A 225 8.06 -22.75 30.56
CA ARG A 225 9.22 -21.90 30.26
C ARG A 225 9.84 -22.28 28.92
N GLU A 226 10.20 -21.25 28.15
CA GLU A 226 10.94 -21.44 26.92
C GLU A 226 12.34 -21.99 27.20
N HIS A 227 12.70 -23.06 26.51
CA HIS A 227 14.03 -23.66 26.51
C HIS A 227 14.84 -23.21 25.29
N GLU A 228 14.28 -23.37 24.10
CA GLU A 228 14.94 -23.00 22.84
C GLU A 228 13.90 -22.50 21.83
N ASN A 229 14.26 -21.51 21.01
CA ASN A 229 13.41 -20.97 19.96
C ASN A 229 14.08 -21.14 18.59
N TYR A 230 13.38 -21.83 17.69
CA TYR A 230 13.81 -22.08 16.33
C TYR A 230 13.09 -21.11 15.38
N THR A 231 13.79 -20.06 14.96
CA THR A 231 13.28 -19.06 14.03
C THR A 231 13.92 -19.20 12.65
N ASP A 232 13.14 -19.00 11.59
CA ASP A 232 13.56 -19.04 10.17
C ASP A 232 14.55 -17.89 9.77
N SER A 233 14.87 -16.97 10.67
CA SER A 233 15.58 -15.71 10.38
C SER A 233 17.03 -15.62 10.90
N GLY A 234 17.66 -16.76 11.23
CA GLY A 234 19.12 -16.81 11.45
C GLY A 234 19.89 -16.63 10.13
N GLY A 235 20.24 -15.39 9.78
CA GLY A 235 20.81 -15.02 8.49
C GLY A 235 22.07 -15.81 8.08
N LYS A 236 21.90 -16.83 7.22
CA LYS A 236 22.93 -17.37 6.31
C LYS A 236 22.28 -17.91 5.03
N SER A 237 22.73 -17.39 3.88
CA SER A 237 22.61 -17.91 2.50
C SER A 237 21.26 -18.42 1.96
N GLY A 238 20.87 -17.91 0.80
CA GLY A 238 19.59 -18.11 0.08
C GLY A 238 19.20 -19.53 -0.35
N GLY A 239 19.74 -20.58 0.27
CA GLY A 239 19.23 -21.96 0.16
C GLY A 239 18.69 -22.53 1.49
N GLN A 240 18.80 -21.81 2.61
CA GLN A 240 18.31 -22.25 3.93
C GLN A 240 17.01 -21.57 4.38
N LYS A 241 16.48 -20.62 3.60
CA LYS A 241 15.31 -19.78 3.92
C LYS A 241 13.93 -20.46 3.82
N GLU A 242 13.87 -21.78 3.67
CA GLU A 242 12.60 -22.53 3.55
C GLU A 242 12.65 -23.84 4.34
N LYS A 243 13.21 -23.82 5.54
CA LYS A 243 13.30 -25.02 6.38
C LYS A 243 12.92 -24.71 7.82
N LEU A 244 11.61 -24.75 8.09
CA LEU A 244 11.12 -25.38 9.31
C LEU A 244 11.49 -26.88 9.23
N ALA A 245 12.77 -27.17 9.41
CA ALA A 245 13.27 -28.53 9.50
C ALA A 245 12.78 -29.07 10.85
N TYR A 246 11.56 -29.63 10.85
CA TYR A 246 11.15 -30.56 11.90
C TYR A 246 12.15 -31.72 11.85
N THR A 247 13.24 -31.56 12.60
CA THR A 247 14.15 -32.66 12.85
C THR A 247 13.34 -33.57 13.73
N ILE A 248 12.83 -34.62 13.11
CA ILE A 248 12.17 -35.76 13.71
C ILE A 248 13.18 -36.44 14.65
N ARG A 249 13.41 -35.80 15.80
CA ARG A 249 14.29 -36.27 16.86
C ARG A 249 13.53 -37.06 17.93
N GLY A 250 12.19 -37.00 17.90
CA GLY A 250 11.31 -37.80 18.75
C GLY A 250 11.23 -39.28 18.33
N SER A 251 10.50 -40.05 19.12
CA SER A 251 10.18 -41.45 18.82
C SER A 251 9.40 -41.58 17.50
N ASP A 252 9.39 -42.77 16.92
CA ASP A 252 8.64 -43.05 15.69
C ASP A 252 7.13 -42.81 15.89
N ASP A 253 6.60 -43.06 17.09
CA ASP A 253 5.20 -42.83 17.44
C ASP A 253 4.84 -41.35 17.54
N SER A 254 5.68 -40.55 18.22
CA SER A 254 5.54 -39.10 18.28
C SER A 254 5.54 -38.47 16.89
N THR A 255 6.39 -38.99 16.01
CA THR A 255 6.48 -38.56 14.62
C THR A 255 5.23 -38.88 13.81
N ARG A 256 4.73 -40.14 13.88
CA ARG A 256 3.49 -40.52 13.20
C ARG A 256 2.32 -39.69 13.66
N TYR A 257 2.21 -39.43 14.96
CA TYR A 257 1.14 -38.61 15.50
C TYR A 257 1.23 -37.17 14.95
N ALA A 258 2.41 -36.55 14.98
CA ALA A 258 2.63 -35.21 14.44
C ALA A 258 2.30 -35.13 12.94
N LEU A 259 2.73 -36.10 12.13
CA LEU A 259 2.46 -36.12 10.69
C LEU A 259 0.97 -36.30 10.39
N ASN A 260 0.27 -37.19 11.11
CA ASN A 260 -1.18 -37.34 10.99
C ASN A 260 -1.92 -36.05 11.34
N LEU A 261 -1.49 -35.36 12.39
CA LEU A 261 -2.05 -34.08 12.81
C LEU A 261 -1.88 -33.04 11.70
N PHE A 262 -0.68 -32.87 11.15
CA PHE A 262 -0.42 -31.91 10.09
C PHE A 262 -1.22 -32.19 8.81
N THR A 263 -1.41 -33.46 8.44
CA THR A 263 -2.29 -33.85 7.33
C THR A 263 -3.74 -33.44 7.59
N ARG A 264 -4.27 -33.71 8.79
CA ARG A 264 -5.66 -33.31 9.17
C ARG A 264 -5.86 -31.80 9.17
N LEU A 265 -4.81 -31.06 9.50
CA LEU A 265 -4.82 -29.60 9.52
C LEU A 265 -4.68 -28.99 8.12
N GLY A 266 -4.41 -29.79 7.08
CA GLY A 266 -4.25 -29.33 5.71
C GLY A 266 -3.00 -28.50 5.49
N LEU A 267 -1.92 -28.78 6.24
CA LEU A 267 -0.64 -28.11 6.06
C LEU A 267 0.15 -28.75 4.92
N GLN A 268 0.85 -27.91 4.14
CA GLN A 268 1.86 -28.37 3.21
C GLN A 268 3.18 -28.55 3.96
N LEU A 269 3.79 -29.73 3.85
CA LEU A 269 5.00 -30.09 4.59
C LEU A 269 6.17 -30.35 3.66
N LEU A 270 7.34 -29.80 4.00
CA LEU A 270 8.63 -30.20 3.46
C LEU A 270 9.47 -30.79 4.61
N ILE A 271 9.74 -32.08 4.55
CA ILE A 271 10.45 -32.79 5.62
C ILE A 271 11.86 -33.12 5.14
N VAL A 272 12.85 -32.71 5.92
CA VAL A 272 14.27 -33.01 5.68
C VAL A 272 14.76 -33.88 6.81
N THR A 273 15.04 -35.14 6.50
CA THR A 273 15.45 -36.15 7.48
C THR A 273 16.62 -36.98 6.95
N PRO A 274 17.48 -37.54 7.83
CA PRO A 274 18.34 -38.65 7.45
C PRO A 274 17.52 -39.82 6.88
N LEU A 275 18.13 -40.56 5.95
CA LEU A 275 17.51 -41.69 5.25
C LEU A 275 16.89 -42.74 6.20
N GLN A 276 17.49 -42.92 7.38
CA GLN A 276 17.12 -43.93 8.37
C GLN A 276 15.72 -43.77 8.96
N LYS A 277 15.11 -42.59 8.89
CA LYS A 277 13.78 -42.29 9.44
C LYS A 277 12.67 -42.29 8.38
N ILE A 278 12.99 -42.66 7.15
CA ILE A 278 12.05 -42.56 6.03
C ILE A 278 10.77 -43.39 6.25
N HIS A 279 10.86 -44.57 6.88
CA HIS A 279 9.73 -45.48 7.08
C HIS A 279 8.58 -44.88 7.90
N VAL A 280 8.88 -43.90 8.75
CA VAL A 280 7.88 -43.21 9.59
C VAL A 280 7.15 -42.12 8.81
N ILE A 281 7.83 -41.52 7.84
CA ILE A 281 7.38 -40.34 7.10
C ILE A 281 6.73 -40.72 5.77
N GLU A 282 7.21 -41.79 5.15
CA GLU A 282 6.77 -42.34 3.87
C GLU A 282 5.23 -42.42 3.71
N PRO A 283 4.42 -42.79 4.73
CA PRO A 283 2.96 -42.80 4.58
C PRO A 283 2.32 -41.42 4.41
N HIS A 284 3.03 -40.34 4.73
CA HIS A 284 2.50 -38.98 4.85
C HIS A 284 3.03 -38.02 3.77
N VAL A 285 3.84 -38.50 2.82
CA VAL A 285 4.46 -37.68 1.76
C VAL A 285 4.11 -38.19 0.38
N THR A 286 3.93 -37.29 -0.58
CA THR A 286 3.61 -37.62 -1.98
C THR A 286 4.87 -37.91 -2.81
N SER A 287 5.99 -37.29 -2.44
CA SER A 287 7.25 -37.36 -3.18
C SER A 287 8.43 -37.39 -2.21
N VAL A 288 9.51 -38.02 -2.63
CA VAL A 288 10.76 -38.12 -1.86
C VAL A 288 11.92 -37.69 -2.76
N GLY A 289 12.75 -36.77 -2.26
CA GLY A 289 14.01 -36.36 -2.87
C GLY A 289 15.20 -36.97 -2.14
N PHE A 290 16.00 -37.77 -2.83
CA PHE A 290 17.26 -38.30 -2.29
C PHE A 290 18.43 -37.48 -2.79
N VAL A 291 19.26 -37.00 -1.86
CA VAL A 291 20.57 -36.46 -2.19
C VAL A 291 21.60 -37.54 -1.93
N ASP A 292 22.37 -37.89 -2.96
CA ASP A 292 23.52 -38.77 -2.78
C ASP A 292 24.72 -38.27 -3.60
N ASN A 293 25.91 -38.77 -3.24
CA ASN A 293 27.17 -38.48 -3.92
C ASN A 293 27.96 -39.78 -4.03
N LEU A 294 27.53 -40.68 -4.92
CA LEU A 294 28.07 -42.04 -5.01
C LEU A 294 29.60 -42.09 -5.27
N ASN A 295 30.12 -41.15 -6.06
CA ASN A 295 31.51 -41.18 -6.54
C ASN A 295 32.36 -40.04 -5.97
N GLY A 296 31.83 -39.26 -5.01
CA GLY A 296 32.50 -38.08 -4.44
C GLY A 296 32.53 -36.84 -5.34
N ASN A 297 32.44 -37.00 -6.66
CA ASN A 297 32.69 -35.94 -7.64
C ASN A 297 31.51 -34.98 -7.89
N TYR A 298 30.27 -35.40 -7.60
CA TYR A 298 29.09 -34.55 -7.77
C TYR A 298 27.92 -35.05 -6.92
N SER A 299 27.19 -34.10 -6.31
CA SER A 299 25.93 -34.42 -5.63
C SER A 299 24.80 -34.51 -6.66
N ARG A 300 23.96 -35.54 -6.55
CA ARG A 300 22.73 -35.66 -7.35
C ARG A 300 21.51 -35.59 -6.44
N LEU A 301 20.47 -34.93 -6.93
CA LEU A 301 19.13 -34.97 -6.34
C LEU A 301 18.24 -35.87 -7.23
N GLN A 302 17.76 -36.97 -6.68
CA GLN A 302 16.77 -37.83 -7.34
C GLN A 302 15.41 -37.61 -6.69
N CYS A 303 14.47 -37.04 -7.45
CA CYS A 303 13.08 -36.91 -7.04
C CYS A 303 12.28 -38.11 -7.56
N LEU A 304 11.59 -38.80 -6.67
CA LEU A 304 10.73 -39.94 -6.97
C LEU A 304 9.37 -39.71 -6.33
N THR A 305 8.32 -40.28 -6.92
CA THR A 305 7.06 -40.43 -6.19
C THR A 305 7.27 -41.43 -5.05
N VAL A 306 6.45 -41.34 -4.01
CA VAL A 306 6.51 -42.31 -2.90
C VAL A 306 6.23 -43.74 -3.39
N GLU A 307 5.40 -43.90 -4.41
CA GLU A 307 5.07 -45.18 -5.04
C GLU A 307 6.27 -45.79 -5.77
N GLU A 308 6.98 -44.97 -6.56
CA GLU A 308 8.23 -45.38 -7.21
C GLU A 308 9.30 -45.79 -6.20
N HIS A 309 9.37 -45.06 -5.08
CA HIS A 309 10.28 -45.41 -3.99
C HIS A 309 9.96 -46.78 -3.38
N ARG A 310 8.67 -47.05 -3.09
CA ARG A 310 8.21 -48.36 -2.58
C ARG A 310 8.58 -49.50 -3.52
N ARG A 311 8.33 -49.33 -4.82
CA ARG A 311 8.64 -50.32 -5.86
C ARG A 311 10.14 -50.63 -5.90
N ARG A 312 11.00 -49.60 -5.93
CA ARG A 312 12.46 -49.76 -5.94
C ARG A 312 13.00 -50.41 -4.67
N ARG A 313 12.34 -50.23 -3.51
CA ARG A 313 12.72 -50.91 -2.27
C ARG A 313 12.41 -52.40 -2.31
N GLN A 314 11.28 -52.77 -2.91
CA GLN A 314 10.89 -54.18 -3.11
C GLN A 314 11.81 -54.89 -4.12
N GLU A 315 12.32 -54.19 -5.14
CA GLU A 315 13.28 -54.76 -6.11
C GLU A 315 14.70 -54.94 -5.54
N ARG A 316 15.02 -54.30 -4.41
CA ARG A 316 16.33 -54.32 -3.76
C ARG A 316 16.38 -55.20 -2.50
N ALA A 317 15.23 -55.71 -2.06
CA ALA A 317 15.07 -56.60 -0.91
C ALA A 317 15.05 -58.06 -1.38
#